data_AF-A0A852MSP6-F1
#
_entry.id   AF-A0A852MSP6-F1
#
_cell.length_a   1.000
_cell.length_b   1.000
_cell.length_c   1.000
_cell.angle_alpha   90.00
_cell.angle_beta   90.00
_cell.angle_gamma   90.00
#
_symmetry.space_group_name_H-M   'P 1'
#
loop_
_entity.id
_entity.type
_entity.pdbx_description
1 polymer ?
#
loop_
_entity_poly.entity_id
_entity_poly.type
_entity_poly.pdbx_seq_one_letter_code
_entity_poly.pdbx_strand_id
1 'polypeptide(L)'
;MFLLLPFDSLVVNLLGISITVLFTLLLVFIIVPAIFGVSFGIRKVYMKTLLKIFQWATLRIERGAKEKNHPLYKPYVNGIIAKEPTSLEEEIKEIRRSGSGKALDTPEFELSDIFYFCRKGIETIMDDEVTKRFSAEELESWNLLSRTNYNFQYISLRLTVLWGLGVLIRYCFLLPLRIALAFTGISLLVTGTTVVGYLPNGRCKDFLSKHVHLMCYRICVRALTAIITYHDRENRPRNGGICVANHTSPIDVIILASDGYYAMVGQIHGGLMGVIQRAMVKACPHVWFERSEVKDRHLVARRLTEHVQDKSKLPILIFPEGTCINNTSVMMFKKGSFEIGATVYPVAIKYDPQFGDAFWNSSKYGMVTYLLRMMTSWAIVCSVWYLPPMTRQPEEDAVQFANRVKSAIARQGGLVDLLWDGGLKREKVKDAFKEEQQKLYSKMIVGSHEDRSRS
;
A
#
# COMPACT_ATOMS: atom_id res chain seq x y z
N MET A 1 -57.88 -20.25 8.80
CA MET A 1 -57.77 -19.00 9.57
C MET A 1 -56.62 -19.15 10.54
N PHE A 2 -55.40 -18.80 10.12
CA PHE A 2 -54.22 -18.85 11.00
C PHE A 2 -54.30 -17.65 11.95
N LEU A 3 -54.45 -17.91 13.26
CA LEU A 3 -54.29 -16.89 14.29
C LEU A 3 -52.84 -16.40 14.28
N LEU A 4 -52.59 -15.21 13.75
CA LEU A 4 -51.38 -14.45 14.05
C LEU A 4 -51.49 -14.01 15.52
N LEU A 5 -50.59 -14.51 16.37
CA LEU A 5 -50.54 -14.12 17.77
C LEU A 5 -50.13 -12.63 17.88
N PRO A 6 -50.68 -11.86 18.84
CA PRO A 6 -50.30 -10.44 19.03
C PRO A 6 -48.82 -10.24 19.36
N PHE A 7 -48.13 -11.28 19.83
CA PHE A 7 -46.68 -11.30 20.03
C PHE A 7 -45.89 -11.20 18.72
N ASP A 8 -46.38 -11.78 17.62
CA ASP A 8 -45.72 -11.67 16.31
C ASP A 8 -45.75 -10.22 15.80
N SER A 9 -46.86 -9.51 16.03
CA SER A 9 -47.00 -8.10 15.65
C SER A 9 -46.10 -7.20 16.48
N LEU A 10 -45.99 -7.42 17.80
CA LEU A 10 -45.11 -6.62 18.66
C LEU A 10 -43.63 -6.84 18.33
N VAL A 11 -43.20 -8.09 18.13
CA VAL A 11 -41.82 -8.42 17.75
C VAL A 11 -41.48 -7.81 16.39
N VAL A 12 -42.36 -7.95 15.40
CA VAL A 12 -42.18 -7.33 14.06
C VAL A 12 -42.14 -5.81 14.14
N ASN A 13 -42.99 -5.19 14.96
CA ASN A 13 -42.99 -3.73 15.15
C ASN A 13 -41.72 -3.25 15.87
N LEU A 14 -41.24 -3.95 16.90
CA LEU A 14 -39.99 -3.63 17.61
C LEU A 14 -38.76 -3.83 16.71
N LEU A 15 -38.74 -4.88 15.89
CA LEU A 15 -37.74 -5.09 14.85
C LEU A 15 -37.80 -3.98 13.80
N GLY A 16 -39.00 -3.61 13.34
CA GLY A 16 -39.20 -2.52 12.39
C GLY A 16 -38.72 -1.18 12.91
N ILE A 17 -39.03 -0.84 14.16
CA ILE A 17 -38.56 0.39 14.83
C ILE A 17 -37.04 0.34 14.98
N SER A 18 -36.49 -0.79 15.41
CA SER A 18 -35.03 -0.96 15.59
C SER A 18 -34.28 -0.85 14.27
N ILE A 19 -34.79 -1.44 13.18
CA ILE A 19 -34.25 -1.30 11.83
C ILE A 19 -34.35 0.15 11.36
N THR A 20 -35.48 0.80 11.58
CA THR A 20 -35.71 2.21 11.17
C THR A 20 -34.78 3.17 11.92
N VAL A 21 -34.64 3.00 13.24
CA VAL A 21 -33.71 3.78 14.06
C VAL A 21 -32.27 3.53 13.63
N LEU A 22 -31.88 2.26 13.42
CA LEU A 22 -30.54 1.91 12.94
C LEU A 22 -30.24 2.53 11.57
N PHE A 23 -31.19 2.46 10.64
CA PHE A 23 -31.07 3.06 9.31
C PHE A 23 -31.00 4.59 9.37
N THR A 24 -31.81 5.21 10.23
CA THR A 24 -31.81 6.67 10.45
C THR A 24 -30.48 7.12 11.04
N LEU A 25 -29.95 6.41 12.03
CA LEU A 25 -28.64 6.67 12.60
C LEU A 25 -27.52 6.49 11.56
N LEU A 26 -27.59 5.44 10.74
CA LEU A 26 -26.65 5.21 9.65
C LEU A 26 -26.71 6.35 8.62
N LEU A 27 -27.91 6.79 8.25
CA LEU A 27 -28.11 7.89 7.31
C LEU A 27 -27.57 9.22 7.85
N VAL A 28 -27.93 9.59 9.07
CA VAL A 28 -27.56 10.86 9.70
C VAL A 28 -26.08 10.91 10.06
N PHE A 29 -25.51 9.84 10.60
CA PHE A 29 -24.12 9.84 11.10
C PHE A 29 -23.09 9.34 10.09
N ILE A 30 -23.51 8.65 9.02
CA ILE A 30 -22.59 8.05 8.05
C ILE A 30 -22.78 8.61 6.65
N ILE A 31 -24.01 8.63 6.11
CA ILE A 31 -24.28 9.05 4.73
C ILE A 31 -24.21 10.58 4.60
N VAL A 32 -24.93 11.33 5.43
CA VAL A 32 -24.96 12.80 5.36
C VAL A 32 -23.54 13.41 5.49
N PRO A 33 -22.71 13.00 6.46
CA PRO A 33 -21.33 13.51 6.53
C PRO A 33 -20.44 13.03 5.38
N ALA A 34 -20.77 11.90 4.72
CA ALA A 34 -20.06 11.45 3.53
C ALA A 34 -20.30 12.38 2.34
N ILE A 35 -21.55 12.83 2.15
CA ILE A 35 -21.92 13.78 1.09
C ILE A 35 -21.15 15.10 1.30
N PHE A 36 -21.25 15.68 2.50
CA PHE A 36 -20.65 16.99 2.79
C PHE A 36 -19.16 16.95 3.12
N GLY A 37 -18.56 15.77 3.28
CA GLY A 37 -17.16 15.63 3.66
C GLY A 37 -16.84 16.04 5.11
N VAL A 38 -17.86 16.12 5.97
CA VAL A 38 -17.73 16.53 7.39
C VAL A 38 -17.48 15.29 8.28
N SER A 39 -16.87 15.49 9.44
CA SER A 39 -16.65 14.46 10.46
C SER A 39 -17.02 15.00 11.84
N PHE A 40 -17.88 14.29 12.57
CA PHE A 40 -18.33 14.65 13.93
C PHE A 40 -17.27 14.43 15.04
N GLY A 41 -15.98 14.27 14.70
CA GLY A 41 -14.91 14.08 15.68
C GLY A 41 -14.89 12.73 16.42
N ILE A 42 -15.99 11.97 16.41
CA ILE A 42 -16.14 10.64 17.05
C ILE A 42 -14.97 9.70 16.69
N ARG A 43 -14.56 9.70 15.41
CA ARG A 43 -13.43 8.88 14.92
C ARG A 43 -12.10 9.23 15.60
N LYS A 44 -11.83 10.51 15.86
CA LYS A 44 -10.61 10.95 16.56
C LYS A 44 -10.63 10.49 18.02
N VAL A 45 -11.79 10.55 18.67
CA VAL A 45 -11.97 10.06 20.04
C VAL A 45 -11.76 8.54 20.09
N TYR A 46 -12.40 7.79 19.19
CA TYR A 46 -12.23 6.33 19.06
C TYR A 46 -10.75 5.95 18.88
N MET A 47 -10.05 6.61 17.96
CA MET A 47 -8.62 6.39 17.70
C MET A 47 -7.77 6.65 18.95
N LYS A 48 -7.97 7.79 19.64
CA LYS A 48 -7.26 8.11 20.88
C LYS A 48 -7.52 7.10 21.99
N THR A 49 -8.75 6.61 22.11
CA THR A 49 -9.11 5.58 23.08
C THR A 49 -8.40 4.26 22.78
N LEU A 50 -8.39 3.82 21.52
CA LEU A 50 -7.66 2.61 21.12
C LEU A 50 -6.16 2.71 21.40
N LEU A 51 -5.52 3.84 21.07
CA LEU A 51 -4.10 4.04 21.36
C LEU A 51 -3.78 3.91 22.85
N LYS A 52 -4.61 4.52 23.72
CA LYS A 52 -4.46 4.37 25.17
C LYS A 52 -4.58 2.90 25.60
N ILE A 53 -5.51 2.15 25.02
CA ILE A 53 -5.69 0.71 25.30
C ILE A 53 -4.47 -0.09 24.84
N PHE A 54 -3.97 0.16 23.62
CA PHE A 54 -2.80 -0.55 23.07
C PHE A 54 -1.54 -0.26 23.86
N GLN A 55 -1.31 1.01 24.25
CA GLN A 55 -0.20 1.40 25.11
C GLN A 55 -0.26 0.72 26.47
N TRP A 56 -1.44 0.76 27.12
CA TRP A 56 -1.64 0.08 28.41
C TRP A 56 -1.37 -1.43 28.30
N ALA A 57 -1.88 -2.06 27.24
CA ALA A 57 -1.71 -3.49 27.03
C ALA A 57 -0.23 -3.85 26.78
N THR A 58 0.46 -3.07 25.94
CA THR A 58 1.90 -3.24 25.66
C THR A 58 2.74 -3.10 26.93
N LEU A 59 2.55 -2.03 27.72
CA LEU A 59 3.24 -1.84 29.00
C LEU A 59 3.00 -2.99 29.99
N ARG A 60 1.80 -3.57 29.97
CA ARG A 60 1.47 -4.71 30.83
C ARG A 60 2.22 -5.98 30.40
N ILE A 61 2.32 -6.21 29.09
CA ILE A 61 3.08 -7.33 28.51
C ILE A 61 4.56 -7.19 28.87
N GLU A 62 5.14 -6.00 28.68
CA GLU A 62 6.52 -5.70 29.05
C GLU A 62 6.80 -5.93 30.53
N ARG A 63 5.90 -5.49 31.41
CA ARG A 63 6.04 -5.75 32.84
C ARG A 63 5.98 -7.24 33.16
N GLY A 64 5.03 -7.96 32.59
CA GLY A 64 4.88 -9.41 32.82
C GLY A 64 6.06 -10.23 32.29
N ALA A 65 6.67 -9.81 31.18
CA ALA A 65 7.87 -10.43 30.64
C ALA A 65 9.10 -10.18 31.54
N LYS A 66 9.26 -8.95 32.04
CA LYS A 66 10.30 -8.61 33.04
C LYS A 66 10.14 -9.42 34.32
N GLU A 67 8.93 -9.53 34.85
CA GLU A 67 8.62 -10.33 36.05
C GLU A 67 8.97 -11.82 35.87
N LYS A 68 8.84 -12.35 34.65
CA LYS A 68 9.10 -13.76 34.32
C LYS A 68 10.51 -14.03 33.78
N ASN A 69 11.40 -13.04 33.76
CA ASN A 69 12.70 -13.11 33.08
C ASN A 69 12.61 -13.65 31.64
N HIS A 70 11.51 -13.36 30.95
CA HIS A 70 11.29 -13.81 29.59
C HIS A 70 11.73 -12.70 28.61
N PRO A 71 12.66 -12.96 27.68
CA PRO A 71 13.04 -11.97 26.69
C PRO A 71 11.86 -11.67 25.76
N LEU A 72 11.50 -10.39 25.63
CA LEU A 72 10.53 -9.99 24.61
C LEU A 72 11.22 -9.88 23.26
N TYR A 73 10.64 -10.55 22.27
CA TYR A 73 11.02 -10.35 20.88
C TYR A 73 10.74 -8.90 20.49
N LYS A 74 11.77 -8.18 20.05
CA LYS A 74 11.64 -6.87 19.41
C LYS A 74 12.01 -7.02 17.93
N PRO A 75 11.12 -6.65 17.00
CA PRO A 75 11.45 -6.61 15.58
C PRO A 75 12.68 -5.73 15.33
N TYR A 76 13.68 -6.25 14.60
CA TYR A 76 14.85 -5.48 14.22
C TYR A 76 14.52 -4.59 13.02
N VAL A 77 14.44 -3.28 13.26
CA VAL A 77 14.04 -2.29 12.23
C VAL A 77 15.22 -1.85 11.36
N ASN A 78 16.42 -1.83 11.95
CA ASN A 78 17.70 -1.60 11.27
C ASN A 78 18.39 -2.97 11.15
N GLY A 79 18.91 -3.31 9.96
CA GLY A 79 19.50 -4.62 9.69
C GLY A 79 20.43 -5.14 10.80
N ILE A 80 20.50 -6.45 10.92
CA ILE A 80 21.31 -7.16 11.92
C ILE A 80 22.80 -6.80 11.75
N ILE A 81 23.21 -6.52 10.51
CA ILE A 81 24.60 -6.29 10.12
C ILE A 81 24.79 -4.81 9.79
N ALA A 82 25.76 -4.18 10.44
CA ALA A 82 26.23 -2.85 10.06
C ALA A 82 26.98 -2.96 8.73
N LYS A 83 26.35 -2.52 7.64
CA LYS A 83 26.96 -2.51 6.30
C LYS A 83 27.66 -1.16 6.10
N GLU A 84 28.98 -1.18 5.95
CA GLU A 84 29.72 -0.03 5.45
C GLU A 84 29.66 -0.01 3.91
N PRO A 85 29.53 1.16 3.27
CA PRO A 85 29.51 1.26 1.82
C PRO A 85 30.93 1.14 1.26
N THR A 86 31.47 -0.06 1.28
CA THR A 86 32.78 -0.42 0.72
C THR A 86 32.63 -1.07 -0.65
N SER A 87 33.58 -0.81 -1.55
CA SER A 87 33.57 -1.44 -2.86
C SER A 87 33.96 -2.93 -2.76
N LEU A 88 33.52 -3.73 -3.75
CA LEU A 88 33.90 -5.15 -3.85
C LEU A 88 35.43 -5.32 -3.84
N GLU A 89 36.16 -4.43 -4.51
CA GLU A 89 37.62 -4.50 -4.58
C GLU A 89 38.29 -4.21 -3.24
N GLU A 90 37.78 -3.24 -2.47
CA GLU A 90 38.32 -2.91 -1.15
C GLU A 90 38.11 -4.04 -0.15
N GLU A 91 36.90 -4.61 -0.09
CA GLU A 91 36.59 -5.70 0.84
C GLU A 91 37.41 -6.96 0.53
N ILE A 92 37.60 -7.27 -0.76
CA ILE A 92 38.44 -8.41 -1.15
C ILE A 92 39.90 -8.12 -0.80
N LYS A 93 40.42 -6.93 -1.09
CA LYS A 93 41.80 -6.55 -0.72
C LYS A 93 42.01 -6.62 0.80
N GLU A 94 41.02 -6.24 1.60
CA GLU A 94 41.08 -6.37 3.06
C GLU A 94 41.16 -7.83 3.52
N ILE A 95 40.32 -8.71 2.95
CA ILE A 95 40.36 -10.15 3.22
C ILE A 95 41.75 -10.72 2.88
N ARG A 96 42.31 -10.38 1.72
CA ARG A 96 43.65 -10.83 1.32
C ARG A 96 44.74 -10.32 2.27
N ARG A 97 44.70 -9.04 2.67
CA ARG A 97 45.63 -8.46 3.66
C ARG A 97 45.57 -9.15 5.03
N SER A 98 44.38 -9.58 5.44
CA SER A 98 44.20 -10.27 6.73
C SER A 98 44.77 -11.69 6.73
N GLY A 99 44.83 -12.35 5.56
CA GLY A 99 45.32 -13.72 5.41
C GLY A 99 46.79 -13.86 4.97
N SER A 100 47.38 -12.82 4.36
CA SER A 100 48.75 -12.86 3.81
C SER A 100 49.56 -11.64 4.26
N GLY A 101 50.70 -11.88 4.90
CA GLY A 101 51.64 -10.84 5.35
C GLY A 101 52.51 -10.21 4.24
N LYS A 102 52.20 -10.43 2.96
CA LYS A 102 52.96 -9.86 1.82
C LYS A 102 52.08 -9.00 0.92
N ALA A 103 52.69 -7.95 0.37
CA ALA A 103 52.07 -6.95 -0.49
C ALA A 103 51.34 -7.59 -1.68
N LEU A 104 50.02 -7.42 -1.69
CA LEU A 104 49.06 -8.05 -2.61
C LEU A 104 48.56 -7.04 -3.63
N ASP A 105 49.37 -6.81 -4.67
CA ASP A 105 48.95 -6.04 -5.85
C ASP A 105 48.92 -6.91 -7.13
N THR A 106 49.05 -8.23 -7.00
CA THR A 106 48.91 -9.14 -8.15
C THR A 106 47.44 -9.33 -8.52
N PRO A 107 47.04 -9.01 -9.76
CA PRO A 107 45.69 -9.21 -10.26
C PRO A 107 45.53 -10.70 -10.62
N GLU A 108 45.50 -11.56 -9.61
CA GLU A 108 45.24 -12.98 -9.76
C GLU A 108 44.12 -13.40 -8.81
N PHE A 109 43.47 -14.51 -9.14
CA PHE A 109 42.47 -15.14 -8.28
C PHE A 109 43.14 -15.69 -7.02
N GLU A 110 42.57 -15.40 -5.85
CA GLU A 110 42.96 -16.06 -4.61
C GLU A 110 41.81 -16.89 -4.04
N LEU A 111 42.13 -18.06 -3.48
CA LEU A 111 41.12 -18.91 -2.84
C LEU A 111 40.40 -18.18 -1.69
N SER A 112 41.07 -17.22 -1.06
CA SER A 112 40.53 -16.35 0.00
C SER A 112 39.35 -15.48 -0.49
N ASP A 113 39.29 -15.15 -1.79
CA ASP A 113 38.21 -14.36 -2.39
C ASP A 113 36.83 -15.03 -2.24
N ILE A 114 36.80 -16.36 -2.12
CA ILE A 114 35.55 -17.12 -1.91
C ILE A 114 34.87 -16.69 -0.59
N PHE A 115 35.64 -16.33 0.44
CA PHE A 115 35.08 -15.90 1.71
C PHE A 115 34.27 -14.62 1.59
N TYR A 116 34.65 -13.69 0.70
CA TYR A 116 33.85 -12.51 0.39
C TYR A 116 32.46 -12.89 -0.10
N PHE A 117 32.38 -13.76 -1.12
CA PHE A 117 31.10 -14.16 -1.70
C PHE A 117 30.24 -14.98 -0.73
N CYS A 118 30.86 -15.89 0.05
CA CYS A 118 30.17 -16.62 1.11
C CYS A 118 29.61 -15.66 2.17
N ARG A 119 30.42 -14.68 2.62
CA ARG A 119 29.99 -13.64 3.57
C ARG A 119 28.82 -12.85 3.01
N LYS A 120 28.93 -12.29 1.80
CA LYS A 120 27.84 -11.54 1.14
C LYS A 120 26.56 -12.37 0.97
N GLY A 121 26.69 -13.67 0.65
CA GLY A 121 25.57 -14.59 0.57
C GLY A 121 24.85 -14.74 1.91
N ILE A 122 25.60 -14.98 3.00
CA ILE A 122 25.05 -15.08 4.35
C ILE A 122 24.44 -13.74 4.79
N GLU A 123 25.14 -12.61 4.57
CA GLU A 123 24.64 -11.27 4.88
C GLU A 123 23.30 -10.98 4.17
N THR A 124 23.15 -11.39 2.92
CA THR A 124 21.91 -11.19 2.15
C THR A 124 20.76 -12.04 2.67
N ILE A 125 21.05 -13.23 3.21
CA ILE A 125 20.04 -14.10 3.85
C ILE A 125 19.63 -13.53 5.20
N MET A 126 20.60 -13.09 6.00
CA MET A 126 20.35 -12.54 7.34
C MET A 126 19.64 -11.19 7.28
N ASP A 127 20.08 -10.30 6.40
CA ASP A 127 19.49 -8.98 6.14
C ASP A 127 18.81 -8.94 4.79
N ASP A 128 17.80 -9.79 4.62
CA ASP A 128 16.98 -9.79 3.42
C ASP A 128 16.27 -8.44 3.28
N GLU A 129 16.66 -7.65 2.28
CA GLU A 129 16.10 -6.33 2.01
C GLU A 129 14.83 -6.37 1.15
N VAL A 130 14.57 -7.51 0.49
CA VAL A 130 13.58 -7.64 -0.58
C VAL A 130 12.39 -8.47 -0.11
N THR A 131 12.58 -9.74 0.30
CA THR A 131 11.43 -10.63 0.53
C THR A 131 10.63 -10.22 1.76
N LYS A 132 11.29 -9.65 2.79
CA LYS A 132 10.62 -9.11 3.98
C LYS A 132 9.62 -8.00 3.66
N ARG A 133 9.81 -7.29 2.54
CA ARG A 133 8.90 -6.22 2.08
C ARG A 133 7.59 -6.76 1.50
N PHE A 134 7.50 -8.08 1.29
CA PHE A 134 6.27 -8.76 0.88
C PHE A 134 5.60 -9.55 2.02
N SER A 135 6.05 -9.30 3.25
CA SER A 135 5.45 -9.82 4.49
C SER A 135 4.81 -8.68 5.28
N ALA A 136 3.85 -9.02 6.13
CA ALA A 136 3.21 -8.04 7.01
C ALA A 136 4.26 -7.34 7.88
N GLU A 137 4.10 -6.04 8.11
CA GLU A 137 4.98 -5.28 8.99
C GLU A 137 4.88 -5.83 10.42
N GLU A 138 6.03 -6.12 11.02
CA GLU A 138 6.11 -6.59 12.39
C GLU A 138 5.98 -5.41 13.35
N LEU A 139 5.04 -5.52 14.29
CA LEU A 139 4.75 -4.48 15.26
C LEU A 139 5.50 -4.71 16.56
N GLU A 140 6.13 -3.65 17.09
CA GLU A 140 6.65 -3.66 18.46
C GLU A 140 5.52 -3.66 19.50
N SER A 141 4.41 -3.00 19.20
CA SER A 141 3.29 -2.82 20.13
C SER A 141 2.17 -3.85 19.93
N TRP A 142 1.52 -4.25 21.01
CA TRP A 142 0.38 -5.15 20.94
C TRP A 142 -0.94 -4.38 20.73
N ASN A 143 -1.67 -4.75 19.69
CA ASN A 143 -2.90 -4.08 19.26
C ASN A 143 -4.15 -4.95 19.39
N LEU A 144 -4.14 -6.01 20.22
CA LEU A 144 -5.26 -6.94 20.40
C LEU A 144 -5.67 -7.70 19.12
N LEU A 145 -4.86 -7.68 18.05
CA LEU A 145 -5.07 -8.48 16.85
C LEU A 145 -4.08 -9.64 16.82
N SER A 146 -4.58 -10.88 16.97
CA SER A 146 -3.72 -12.08 17.01
C SER A 146 -2.91 -12.30 15.73
N ARG A 147 -3.37 -11.74 14.61
CA ARG A 147 -2.75 -11.93 13.28
C ARG A 147 -1.61 -10.96 12.95
N THR A 148 -1.39 -9.93 13.77
CA THR A 148 -0.30 -8.95 13.61
C THR A 148 0.77 -9.13 14.69
N ASN A 149 0.72 -10.23 15.43
CA ASN A 149 1.70 -10.57 16.45
C ASN A 149 2.26 -11.97 16.14
N TYR A 150 3.56 -12.03 15.81
CA TYR A 150 4.26 -13.29 15.65
C TYR A 150 4.51 -13.88 17.05
N ASN A 151 4.13 -15.15 17.25
CA ASN A 151 4.28 -15.89 18.51
C ASN A 151 3.33 -15.45 19.65
N PHE A 152 2.01 -15.49 19.42
CA PHE A 152 1.04 -15.34 20.50
C PHE A 152 1.27 -16.40 21.60
N GLN A 153 1.86 -15.97 22.71
CA GLN A 153 1.91 -16.73 23.95
C GLN A 153 0.85 -16.17 24.91
N TYR A 154 0.20 -17.03 25.68
CA TYR A 154 -0.72 -16.58 26.72
C TYR A 154 0.02 -15.71 27.74
N ILE A 155 -0.39 -14.45 27.88
CA ILE A 155 0.28 -13.49 28.76
C ILE A 155 -0.45 -13.37 30.10
N SER A 156 -1.75 -13.08 30.09
CA SER A 156 -2.57 -12.97 31.31
C SER A 156 -4.07 -13.07 31.02
N LEU A 157 -4.86 -13.52 32.01
CA LEU A 157 -6.32 -13.63 31.93
C LEU A 157 -6.99 -12.29 31.58
N ARG A 158 -6.53 -11.18 32.19
CA ARG A 158 -7.09 -9.84 31.94
C ARG A 158 -6.91 -9.40 30.48
N LEU A 159 -5.73 -9.65 29.89
CA LEU A 159 -5.49 -9.36 28.48
C LEU A 159 -6.29 -10.27 27.56
N THR A 160 -6.48 -11.54 27.93
CA THR A 160 -7.35 -12.48 27.20
C THR A 160 -8.81 -12.04 27.23
N VAL A 161 -9.33 -11.59 28.37
CA VAL A 161 -10.69 -11.03 28.48
C VAL A 161 -10.83 -9.78 27.61
N LEU A 162 -9.87 -8.86 27.65
CA LEU A 162 -9.87 -7.66 26.81
C LEU A 162 -9.81 -8.00 25.31
N TRP A 163 -8.98 -8.98 24.94
CA TRP A 163 -8.93 -9.51 23.58
C TRP A 163 -10.26 -10.13 23.16
N GLY A 164 -10.89 -10.94 24.01
CA GLY A 164 -12.18 -11.57 23.75
C GLY A 164 -13.29 -10.53 23.57
N LEU A 165 -13.32 -9.49 24.39
CA LEU A 165 -14.21 -8.34 24.21
C LEU A 165 -13.93 -7.63 22.87
N GLY A 166 -12.66 -7.49 22.50
CA GLY A 166 -12.28 -6.93 21.20
C GLY A 166 -12.72 -7.79 20.01
N VAL A 167 -12.71 -9.12 20.14
CA VAL A 167 -13.28 -10.03 19.14
C VAL A 167 -14.78 -9.83 19.04
N LEU A 168 -15.50 -9.81 20.18
CA LEU A 168 -16.95 -9.58 20.20
C LEU A 168 -17.31 -8.25 19.51
N ILE A 169 -16.63 -7.15 19.86
CA ILE A 169 -16.86 -5.84 19.24
C ILE A 169 -16.61 -5.88 17.72
N ARG A 170 -15.47 -6.44 17.29
CA ARG A 170 -15.08 -6.44 15.88
C ARG A 170 -15.99 -7.30 15.02
N TYR A 171 -16.39 -8.47 15.50
CA TYR A 171 -17.13 -9.44 14.69
C TYR A 171 -18.65 -9.32 14.82
N CYS A 172 -19.17 -8.96 15.99
CA CYS A 172 -20.63 -8.87 16.19
C CYS A 172 -21.18 -7.47 15.90
N PHE A 173 -20.37 -6.41 15.99
CA PHE A 173 -20.83 -5.03 15.78
C PHE A 173 -20.17 -4.35 14.58
N LEU A 174 -18.83 -4.29 14.54
CA LEU A 174 -18.14 -3.56 13.48
C LEU A 174 -18.28 -4.26 12.12
N LEU A 175 -18.05 -5.58 12.05
CA LEU A 175 -18.07 -6.30 10.78
C LEU A 175 -19.44 -6.23 10.08
N PRO A 176 -20.60 -6.51 10.72
CA PRO A 176 -21.90 -6.40 10.07
C PRO A 176 -22.19 -4.97 9.57
N LEU A 177 -21.88 -3.96 10.39
CA LEU A 177 -22.01 -2.56 10.00
C LEU A 177 -21.15 -2.24 8.77
N ARG A 178 -19.89 -2.69 8.76
CA ARG A 178 -18.96 -2.46 7.65
C ARG A 178 -19.41 -3.17 6.37
N ILE A 179 -19.94 -4.38 6.46
CA ILE A 179 -20.52 -5.10 5.32
C ILE A 179 -21.71 -4.33 4.76
N ALA A 180 -22.63 -3.87 5.62
CA ALA A 180 -23.79 -3.08 5.19
C ALA A 180 -23.36 -1.77 4.49
N LEU A 181 -22.36 -1.07 5.03
CA LEU A 181 -21.82 0.14 4.42
C LEU A 181 -21.12 -0.12 3.08
N ALA A 182 -20.33 -1.20 2.98
CA ALA A 182 -19.67 -1.57 1.74
C ALA A 182 -20.70 -1.92 0.65
N PHE A 183 -21.71 -2.71 1.00
CA PHE A 183 -22.79 -3.05 0.09
C PHE A 183 -23.56 -1.81 -0.37
N THR A 184 -23.88 -0.90 0.55
CA THR A 184 -24.54 0.38 0.24
C THR A 184 -23.69 1.24 -0.68
N GLY A 185 -22.40 1.45 -0.35
CA GLY A 185 -21.49 2.27 -1.14
C GLY A 185 -21.26 1.73 -2.56
N ILE A 186 -21.08 0.42 -2.71
CA ILE A 186 -20.92 -0.23 -4.02
C ILE A 186 -22.22 -0.18 -4.83
N SER A 187 -23.36 -0.44 -4.20
CA SER A 187 -24.66 -0.40 -4.89
C SER A 187 -24.99 1.00 -5.37
N LEU A 188 -24.76 2.02 -4.54
CA LEU A 188 -24.92 3.43 -4.92
C LEU A 188 -23.92 3.84 -6.01
N LEU A 189 -22.69 3.32 -6.00
CA LEU A 189 -21.72 3.58 -7.04
C LEU A 189 -22.22 3.03 -8.38
N VAL A 190 -22.64 1.76 -8.43
CA VAL A 190 -23.10 1.09 -9.65
C VAL A 190 -24.36 1.76 -10.20
N THR A 191 -25.35 1.99 -9.35
CA THR A 191 -26.62 2.61 -9.75
C THR A 191 -26.44 4.07 -10.12
N GLY A 192 -25.76 4.86 -9.28
CA GLY A 192 -25.51 6.29 -9.50
C GLY A 192 -24.70 6.56 -10.76
N THR A 193 -23.61 5.82 -11.00
CA THR A 193 -22.81 5.98 -12.23
C THR A 193 -23.57 5.52 -13.48
N THR A 194 -24.43 4.51 -13.36
CA THR A 194 -25.31 4.11 -14.47
C THR A 194 -26.32 5.20 -14.80
N VAL A 195 -26.96 5.82 -13.79
CA VAL A 195 -27.90 6.93 -13.97
C VAL A 195 -27.21 8.14 -14.61
N VAL A 196 -26.04 8.54 -14.09
CA VAL A 196 -25.21 9.62 -14.66
C VAL A 196 -24.82 9.31 -16.11
N GLY A 197 -24.62 8.03 -16.43
CA GLY A 197 -24.27 7.58 -17.77
C GLY A 197 -25.31 7.91 -18.85
N TYR A 198 -26.60 8.02 -18.48
CA TYR A 198 -27.66 8.42 -19.40
C TYR A 198 -27.69 9.93 -19.70
N LEU A 199 -26.94 10.74 -18.94
CA LEU A 199 -26.84 12.16 -19.21
C LEU A 199 -25.93 12.43 -20.42
N PRO A 200 -26.25 13.46 -21.24
CA PRO A 200 -25.36 13.90 -22.31
C PRO A 200 -24.03 14.40 -21.74
N ASN A 201 -22.96 14.26 -22.52
CA ASN A 201 -21.65 14.74 -22.13
C ASN A 201 -21.67 16.27 -21.97
N GLY A 202 -21.21 16.75 -20.81
CA GLY A 202 -21.21 18.17 -20.48
C GLY A 202 -21.07 18.41 -18.98
N ARG A 203 -21.07 19.69 -18.60
CA ARG A 203 -20.75 20.12 -17.23
C ARG A 203 -21.65 19.50 -16.15
N CYS A 204 -22.93 19.29 -16.45
CA CYS A 204 -23.87 18.67 -15.50
C CYS A 204 -23.52 17.19 -15.23
N LYS A 205 -23.17 16.43 -16.28
CA LYS A 205 -22.72 15.05 -16.16
C LYS A 205 -21.44 14.97 -15.33
N ASP A 206 -20.46 15.82 -15.62
CA ASP A 206 -19.18 15.86 -14.90
C ASP A 206 -19.37 16.23 -13.42
N PHE A 207 -20.20 17.25 -13.16
CA PHE A 207 -20.54 17.67 -11.80
C PHE A 207 -21.19 16.53 -11.02
N LEU A 208 -22.23 15.90 -11.58
CA LEU A 208 -22.94 14.82 -10.89
C LEU A 208 -22.06 13.58 -10.74
N SER A 209 -21.30 13.22 -11.78
CA SER A 209 -20.34 12.12 -11.77
C SER A 209 -19.32 12.30 -10.63
N LYS A 210 -18.72 13.48 -10.51
CA LYS A 210 -17.78 13.80 -9.43
C LYS A 210 -18.40 13.60 -8.06
N HIS A 211 -19.61 14.12 -7.82
CA HIS A 211 -20.26 14.02 -6.52
C HIS A 211 -20.68 12.58 -6.17
N VAL A 212 -21.23 11.84 -7.14
CA VAL A 212 -21.60 10.44 -6.97
C VAL A 212 -20.37 9.60 -6.63
N HIS A 213 -19.27 9.73 -7.39
CA HIS A 213 -18.04 8.99 -7.13
C HIS A 213 -17.47 9.33 -5.74
N LEU A 214 -17.29 10.62 -5.43
CA LEU A 214 -16.74 11.05 -4.14
C LEU A 214 -17.59 10.55 -2.97
N MET A 215 -18.92 10.68 -3.05
CA MET A 215 -19.84 10.18 -2.02
C MET A 215 -19.66 8.67 -1.82
N CYS A 216 -19.66 7.89 -2.91
CA CYS A 216 -19.57 6.43 -2.82
C CYS A 216 -18.20 5.97 -2.30
N TYR A 217 -17.09 6.56 -2.77
CA TYR A 217 -15.76 6.27 -2.23
C TYR A 217 -15.66 6.63 -0.76
N ARG A 218 -16.22 7.77 -0.35
CA ARG A 218 -16.32 8.19 1.05
C ARG A 218 -17.14 7.24 1.92
N ILE A 219 -18.16 6.57 1.38
CA ILE A 219 -18.90 5.51 2.07
C ILE A 219 -18.04 4.24 2.15
N CYS A 220 -17.39 3.84 1.06
CA CYS A 220 -16.51 2.66 1.03
C CYS A 220 -15.33 2.78 2.01
N VAL A 221 -14.67 3.94 2.13
CA VAL A 221 -13.61 4.13 3.13
C VAL A 221 -14.17 4.12 4.56
N ARG A 222 -15.40 4.61 4.78
CA ARG A 222 -16.10 4.49 6.08
C ARG A 222 -16.41 3.03 6.42
N ALA A 223 -16.69 2.20 5.44
CA ALA A 223 -16.84 0.75 5.60
C ALA A 223 -15.55 0.05 6.05
N LEU A 224 -14.39 0.70 5.95
CA LEU A 224 -13.13 0.22 6.54
C LEU A 224 -12.79 0.91 7.86
N THR A 225 -13.67 1.78 8.36
CA THR A 225 -13.37 2.73 9.44
C THR A 225 -12.06 3.48 9.14
N ALA A 226 -11.90 3.91 7.89
CA ALA A 226 -10.71 4.63 7.50
C ALA A 226 -10.67 6.00 8.19
N ILE A 227 -9.51 6.33 8.76
CA ILE A 227 -9.19 7.64 9.34
C ILE A 227 -8.00 8.15 8.56
N ILE A 228 -8.25 9.11 7.68
CA ILE A 228 -7.28 9.57 6.70
C ILE A 228 -6.94 11.02 7.01
N THR A 229 -5.65 11.30 7.21
CA THR A 229 -5.13 12.67 7.34
C THR A 229 -4.54 13.08 6.01
N TYR A 230 -5.06 14.16 5.43
CA TYR A 230 -4.59 14.66 4.14
C TYR A 230 -3.78 15.93 4.38
N HIS A 231 -2.57 15.94 3.85
CA HIS A 231 -1.62 17.04 3.97
C HIS A 231 -1.44 17.71 2.60
N ASP A 232 -1.19 19.03 2.61
CA ASP A 232 -0.75 19.80 1.44
C ASP A 232 -1.72 19.72 0.23
N ARG A 233 -3.03 19.84 0.52
CA ARG A 233 -4.13 19.65 -0.45
C ARG A 233 -4.08 20.60 -1.66
N GLU A 234 -3.34 21.69 -1.56
CA GLU A 234 -3.05 22.62 -2.66
C GLU A 234 -2.29 21.95 -3.82
N ASN A 235 -1.51 20.90 -3.52
CA ASN A 235 -0.74 20.12 -4.50
C ASN A 235 -1.53 18.96 -5.12
N ARG A 236 -2.84 18.90 -4.90
CA ARG A 236 -3.66 17.81 -5.45
C ARG A 236 -3.50 17.68 -6.97
N PRO A 237 -3.56 16.43 -7.49
CA PRO A 237 -3.47 16.19 -8.92
C PRO A 237 -4.56 16.94 -9.70
N ARG A 238 -4.15 17.54 -10.82
CA ARG A 238 -5.02 18.31 -11.71
C ARG A 238 -5.27 17.58 -13.03
N ASN A 239 -6.33 17.98 -13.72
CA ASN A 239 -6.71 17.42 -15.01
C ASN A 239 -5.54 17.46 -16.02
N GLY A 240 -5.45 16.43 -16.87
CA GLY A 240 -4.36 16.30 -17.83
C GLY A 240 -2.98 16.10 -17.17
N GLY A 241 -2.93 15.43 -16.02
CA GLY A 241 -1.71 15.02 -15.32
C GLY A 241 -1.76 13.57 -14.83
N ILE A 242 -0.68 13.11 -14.19
CA ILE A 242 -0.56 11.74 -13.66
C ILE A 242 -0.31 11.80 -12.15
N CYS A 243 -1.23 11.27 -11.36
CA CYS A 243 -1.03 11.02 -9.94
C CYS A 243 -0.23 9.73 -9.76
N VAL A 244 0.93 9.83 -9.10
CA VAL A 244 1.80 8.70 -8.79
C VAL A 244 1.86 8.51 -7.28
N ALA A 245 1.58 7.30 -6.79
CA ALA A 245 1.67 6.98 -5.37
C ALA A 245 2.40 5.66 -5.10
N ASN A 246 2.98 5.54 -3.91
CA ASN A 246 3.41 4.24 -3.40
C ASN A 246 2.18 3.33 -3.13
N HIS A 247 2.37 2.02 -3.18
CA HIS A 247 1.27 1.05 -3.23
C HIS A 247 1.40 -0.03 -2.17
N THR A 248 0.57 0.07 -1.12
CA THR A 248 0.50 -0.93 -0.06
C THR A 248 -0.69 -1.86 -0.20
N SER A 249 -1.77 -1.39 -0.83
CA SER A 249 -3.01 -2.13 -0.91
C SER A 249 -3.92 -1.70 -2.06
N PRO A 250 -4.77 -2.59 -2.60
CA PRO A 250 -5.87 -2.21 -3.48
C PRO A 250 -6.79 -1.12 -2.90
N ILE A 251 -6.90 -1.00 -1.56
CA ILE A 251 -7.72 0.05 -0.94
C ILE A 251 -7.10 1.46 -1.08
N ASP A 252 -5.82 1.57 -1.47
CA ASP A 252 -5.16 2.85 -1.77
C ASP A 252 -5.96 3.65 -2.80
N VAL A 253 -6.57 2.94 -3.77
CA VAL A 253 -7.47 3.49 -4.78
C VAL A 253 -8.60 4.29 -4.14
N ILE A 254 -9.36 3.66 -3.23
CA ILE A 254 -10.54 4.31 -2.62
C ILE A 254 -10.13 5.34 -1.57
N ILE A 255 -8.96 5.18 -0.94
CA ILE A 255 -8.40 6.17 -0.01
C ILE A 255 -8.07 7.47 -0.75
N LEU A 256 -7.34 7.39 -1.87
CA LEU A 256 -7.04 8.56 -2.68
C LEU A 256 -8.31 9.13 -3.33
N ALA A 257 -9.15 8.28 -3.93
CA ALA A 257 -10.36 8.71 -4.62
C ALA A 257 -11.47 9.22 -3.69
N SER A 258 -11.35 9.06 -2.37
CA SER A 258 -12.30 9.68 -1.42
C SER A 258 -12.06 11.18 -1.20
N ASP A 259 -10.90 11.68 -1.64
CA ASP A 259 -10.49 13.09 -1.54
C ASP A 259 -10.16 13.74 -2.88
N GLY A 260 -9.63 12.96 -3.84
CA GLY A 260 -9.44 13.37 -5.24
C GLY A 260 -10.44 12.71 -6.19
N TYR A 261 -10.42 13.14 -7.46
CA TYR A 261 -11.28 12.57 -8.50
C TYR A 261 -10.42 12.17 -9.70
N TYR A 262 -10.26 10.86 -9.90
CA TYR A 262 -9.25 10.28 -10.76
C TYR A 262 -9.85 9.43 -11.88
N ALA A 263 -9.21 9.47 -13.04
CA ALA A 263 -9.29 8.38 -13.99
C ALA A 263 -8.43 7.22 -13.49
N MET A 264 -8.95 6.00 -13.56
CA MET A 264 -8.30 4.80 -13.05
C MET A 264 -7.73 4.03 -14.23
N VAL A 265 -6.56 3.44 -14.04
CA VAL A 265 -5.94 2.53 -15.01
C VAL A 265 -5.88 1.13 -14.41
N GLY A 266 -6.26 0.12 -15.20
CA GLY A 266 -6.08 -1.26 -14.77
C GLY A 266 -6.51 -2.27 -15.83
N GLN A 267 -6.42 -3.55 -15.46
CA GLN A 267 -6.90 -4.63 -16.31
C GLN A 267 -8.42 -4.79 -16.19
N ILE A 268 -9.08 -5.23 -17.26
CA ILE A 268 -10.48 -5.65 -17.22
C ILE A 268 -10.60 -6.94 -16.39
N HIS A 269 -11.60 -6.96 -15.51
CA HIS A 269 -11.93 -8.11 -14.66
C HIS A 269 -13.35 -8.62 -14.94
N GLY A 270 -13.58 -9.91 -14.65
CA GLY A 270 -14.92 -10.51 -14.64
C GLY A 270 -15.66 -10.32 -13.31
N GLY A 271 -16.81 -11.01 -13.17
CA GLY A 271 -17.59 -11.05 -11.92
C GLY A 271 -18.04 -9.68 -11.42
N LEU A 272 -18.11 -9.52 -10.09
CA LEU A 272 -18.53 -8.28 -9.43
C LEU A 272 -17.63 -7.09 -9.81
N MET A 273 -16.32 -7.29 -9.88
CA MET A 273 -15.38 -6.22 -10.25
C MET A 273 -15.64 -5.72 -11.67
N GLY A 274 -15.95 -6.62 -12.61
CA GLY A 274 -16.33 -6.26 -13.96
C GLY A 274 -17.63 -5.45 -14.03
N VAL A 275 -18.62 -5.77 -13.19
CA VAL A 275 -19.86 -4.98 -13.07
C VAL A 275 -19.55 -3.55 -12.61
N ILE A 276 -18.72 -3.42 -11.58
CA ILE A 276 -18.30 -2.11 -11.06
C ILE A 276 -17.53 -1.32 -12.13
N GLN A 277 -16.55 -1.93 -12.80
CA GLN A 277 -15.78 -1.29 -13.87
C GLN A 277 -16.69 -0.80 -15.00
N ARG A 278 -17.61 -1.64 -15.48
CA ARG A 278 -18.57 -1.25 -16.55
C ARG A 278 -19.49 -0.12 -16.12
N ALA A 279 -19.93 -0.07 -14.87
CA ALA A 279 -20.76 1.01 -14.37
C ALA A 279 -19.98 2.34 -14.30
N MET A 280 -18.77 2.31 -13.73
CA MET A 280 -17.92 3.49 -13.57
C MET A 280 -17.57 4.16 -14.91
N VAL A 281 -17.27 3.37 -15.95
CA VAL A 281 -16.92 3.90 -17.30
C VAL A 281 -18.04 4.72 -17.92
N LYS A 282 -19.30 4.43 -17.60
CA LYS A 282 -20.45 5.19 -18.14
C LYS A 282 -20.44 6.66 -17.67
N ALA A 283 -19.92 6.91 -16.48
CA ALA A 283 -19.94 8.22 -15.85
C ALA A 283 -18.58 8.94 -15.91
N CYS A 284 -17.48 8.23 -16.07
CA CYS A 284 -16.13 8.78 -16.10
C CYS A 284 -15.21 7.95 -17.00
N PRO A 285 -14.34 8.57 -17.84
CA PRO A 285 -13.47 7.86 -18.77
C PRO A 285 -12.28 7.19 -18.07
N HIS A 286 -12.54 6.09 -17.35
CA HIS A 286 -11.50 5.20 -16.84
C HIS A 286 -10.86 4.40 -17.98
N VAL A 287 -9.56 4.11 -17.87
CA VAL A 287 -8.78 3.42 -18.90
C VAL A 287 -8.58 1.96 -18.49
N TRP A 288 -9.32 1.05 -19.10
CA TRP A 288 -9.17 -0.38 -18.85
C TRP A 288 -8.53 -1.09 -20.03
N PHE A 289 -7.59 -1.98 -19.75
CA PHE A 289 -6.87 -2.76 -20.74
C PHE A 289 -7.27 -4.23 -20.69
N GLU A 290 -7.35 -4.87 -21.85
CA GLU A 290 -7.43 -6.32 -21.92
C GLU A 290 -6.12 -6.97 -21.50
N ARG A 291 -6.16 -8.22 -21.03
CA ARG A 291 -4.95 -8.93 -20.56
C ARG A 291 -3.89 -9.09 -21.66
N SER A 292 -4.31 -9.19 -22.92
CA SER A 292 -3.46 -9.19 -24.11
C SER A 292 -2.78 -7.82 -24.32
N GLU A 293 -3.57 -6.74 -24.24
CA GLU A 293 -3.12 -5.37 -24.45
C GLU A 293 -2.13 -4.87 -23.38
N VAL A 294 -2.25 -5.33 -22.12
CA VAL A 294 -1.32 -4.94 -21.04
C VAL A 294 0.13 -5.32 -21.36
N LYS A 295 0.34 -6.35 -22.21
CA LYS A 295 1.69 -6.75 -22.64
C LYS A 295 2.27 -5.82 -23.70
N ASP A 296 1.43 -5.09 -24.44
CA ASP A 296 1.86 -4.12 -25.44
C ASP A 296 2.13 -2.76 -24.80
N ARG A 297 3.41 -2.53 -24.49
CA ARG A 297 3.87 -1.28 -23.87
C ARG A 297 3.62 -0.05 -24.73
N HIS A 298 3.66 -0.19 -26.06
CA HIS A 298 3.45 0.93 -26.98
C HIS A 298 1.98 1.34 -26.99
N LEU A 299 1.06 0.37 -27.03
CA LEU A 299 -0.37 0.65 -26.95
C LEU A 299 -0.75 1.32 -25.62
N VAL A 300 -0.21 0.81 -24.50
CA VAL A 300 -0.43 1.40 -23.17
C VAL A 300 0.08 2.83 -23.12
N ALA A 301 1.32 3.07 -23.54
CA ALA A 301 1.92 4.41 -23.56
C ALA A 301 1.12 5.39 -24.43
N ARG A 302 0.66 4.94 -25.61
CA ARG A 302 -0.15 5.76 -26.52
C ARG A 302 -1.47 6.17 -25.87
N ARG A 303 -2.25 5.24 -25.33
CA ARG A 303 -3.55 5.54 -24.70
C ARG A 303 -3.41 6.48 -23.49
N LEU A 304 -2.37 6.29 -22.68
CA LEU A 304 -2.10 7.18 -21.56
C LEU A 304 -1.70 8.58 -22.04
N THR A 305 -0.90 8.67 -23.11
CA THR A 305 -0.51 9.95 -23.73
C THR A 305 -1.72 10.71 -24.26
N GLU A 306 -2.58 10.05 -25.04
CA GLU A 306 -3.83 10.62 -25.58
C GLU A 306 -4.77 11.12 -24.46
N HIS A 307 -4.86 10.38 -23.35
CA HIS A 307 -5.67 10.80 -22.21
C HIS A 307 -5.11 12.06 -21.54
N VAL A 308 -3.80 12.15 -21.38
CA VAL A 308 -3.15 13.24 -20.63
C VAL A 308 -2.98 14.52 -21.48
N GLN A 309 -2.95 14.39 -22.80
CA GLN A 309 -2.99 15.53 -23.73
C GLN A 309 -4.32 16.27 -23.66
N ASP A 310 -5.42 15.56 -23.42
CA ASP A 310 -6.73 16.18 -23.18
C ASP A 310 -6.81 16.75 -21.75
N LYS A 311 -6.58 18.06 -21.63
CA LYS A 311 -6.60 18.79 -20.35
C LYS A 311 -7.99 18.88 -19.70
N SER A 312 -9.05 18.46 -20.38
CA SER A 312 -10.38 18.33 -19.77
C SER A 312 -10.52 17.05 -18.95
N LYS A 313 -9.73 16.01 -19.26
CA LYS A 313 -9.83 14.70 -18.59
C LYS A 313 -9.18 14.70 -17.21
N LEU A 314 -9.74 13.88 -16.33
CA LEU A 314 -9.27 13.70 -14.97
C LEU A 314 -7.81 13.21 -14.92
N PRO A 315 -7.05 13.56 -13.86
CA PRO A 315 -5.73 13.00 -13.64
C PRO A 315 -5.80 11.48 -13.57
N ILE A 316 -4.81 10.82 -14.17
CA ILE A 316 -4.70 9.36 -14.10
C ILE A 316 -4.06 8.97 -12.78
N LEU A 317 -4.64 8.03 -12.04
CA LEU A 317 -4.01 7.42 -10.87
C LEU A 317 -3.21 6.18 -11.26
N ILE A 318 -1.90 6.20 -10.98
CA ILE A 318 -0.96 5.09 -11.25
C ILE A 318 -0.15 4.76 -10.00
N PHE A 319 0.02 3.46 -9.79
CA PHE A 319 0.90 2.89 -8.77
C PHE A 319 2.09 2.21 -9.46
N PRO A 320 3.17 2.96 -9.75
CA PRO A 320 4.24 2.50 -10.63
C PRO A 320 5.12 1.40 -10.04
N GLU A 321 4.95 1.01 -8.78
CA GLU A 321 5.58 -0.20 -8.21
C GLU A 321 5.13 -1.48 -8.93
N GLY A 322 3.90 -1.48 -9.48
CA GLY A 322 3.32 -2.62 -10.21
C GLY A 322 2.91 -3.80 -9.32
N THR A 323 3.09 -3.69 -8.00
CA THR A 323 2.63 -4.66 -6.99
C THR A 323 2.41 -3.94 -5.67
N CYS A 324 1.63 -4.55 -4.76
CA CYS A 324 1.55 -4.08 -3.39
C CYS A 324 2.82 -4.48 -2.61
N ILE A 325 3.38 -3.53 -1.88
CA ILE A 325 4.54 -3.65 -0.99
C ILE A 325 4.11 -3.33 0.43
N ASN A 326 4.75 -3.93 1.43
CA ASN A 326 4.42 -3.60 2.81
C ASN A 326 4.74 -2.12 3.11
N ASN A 327 4.17 -1.62 4.18
CA ASN A 327 4.15 -0.21 4.54
C ASN A 327 5.53 0.34 5.02
N THR A 328 6.65 -0.31 4.70
CA THR A 328 7.99 0.04 5.21
C THR A 328 8.95 0.57 4.14
N SER A 329 8.65 0.35 2.87
CA SER A 329 9.54 0.68 1.75
C SER A 329 8.77 1.05 0.49
N VAL A 330 9.44 1.70 -0.46
CA VAL A 330 8.97 1.89 -1.82
C VAL A 330 9.91 1.13 -2.76
N MET A 331 9.35 0.28 -3.63
CA MET A 331 10.14 -0.45 -4.63
C MET A 331 10.41 0.39 -5.87
N MET A 332 11.25 -0.11 -6.76
CA MET A 332 11.55 0.52 -8.04
C MET A 332 10.25 0.83 -8.81
N PHE A 333 10.13 2.09 -9.24
CA PHE A 333 9.04 2.53 -10.11
C PHE A 333 9.31 2.12 -11.55
N LYS A 334 8.30 1.54 -12.19
CA LYS A 334 8.34 1.22 -13.62
C LYS A 334 8.34 2.52 -14.43
N LYS A 335 9.30 2.66 -15.36
CA LYS A 335 9.51 3.88 -16.15
C LYS A 335 8.35 4.29 -17.08
N GLY A 336 7.44 3.38 -17.43
CA GLY A 336 6.45 3.61 -18.50
C GLY A 336 5.55 4.83 -18.31
N SER A 337 5.13 5.14 -17.07
CA SER A 337 4.34 6.35 -16.78
C SER A 337 5.15 7.65 -16.84
N PHE A 338 6.48 7.55 -16.81
CA PHE A 338 7.42 8.68 -16.83
C PHE A 338 7.94 9.00 -18.24
N GLU A 339 7.62 8.15 -19.23
CA GLU A 339 7.94 8.39 -20.65
C GLU A 339 6.92 9.32 -21.35
N ILE A 340 5.72 9.51 -20.77
CA ILE A 340 4.58 10.22 -21.38
C ILE A 340 4.80 11.75 -21.48
N GLY A 341 5.78 12.31 -20.76
CA GLY A 341 6.08 13.75 -20.78
C GLY A 341 5.04 14.63 -20.07
N ALA A 342 4.20 14.02 -19.22
CA ALA A 342 3.16 14.71 -18.45
C ALA A 342 3.68 15.26 -17.11
N THR A 343 2.96 16.22 -16.53
CA THR A 343 3.14 16.61 -15.13
C THR A 343 2.74 15.45 -14.22
N VAL A 344 3.70 15.01 -13.39
CA VAL A 344 3.51 14.01 -12.36
C VAL A 344 3.19 14.70 -11.03
N TYR A 345 2.18 14.22 -10.35
CA TYR A 345 1.78 14.64 -9.00
C TYR A 345 2.14 13.51 -8.03
N PRO A 346 3.27 13.60 -7.31
CA PRO A 346 3.68 12.57 -6.38
C PRO A 346 2.80 12.59 -5.13
N VAL A 347 2.44 11.42 -4.63
CA VAL A 347 1.64 11.25 -3.42
C VAL A 347 2.26 10.18 -2.55
N ALA A 348 2.55 10.52 -1.30
CA ALA A 348 2.97 9.54 -0.30
C ALA A 348 1.78 9.08 0.53
N ILE A 349 1.64 7.77 0.73
CA ILE A 349 0.67 7.15 1.63
C ILE A 349 1.45 6.35 2.67
N LYS A 350 1.18 6.63 3.96
CA LYS A 350 1.73 5.85 5.07
C LYS A 350 0.59 5.40 5.97
N TYR A 351 0.48 4.09 6.17
CA TYR A 351 -0.45 3.50 7.12
C TYR A 351 0.14 3.48 8.53
N ASP A 352 -0.73 3.56 9.52
CA ASP A 352 -0.38 3.27 10.90
C ASP A 352 -0.74 1.80 11.19
N PRO A 353 0.27 0.91 11.25
CA PRO A 353 0.05 -0.52 11.40
C PRO A 353 -0.53 -0.88 12.79
N GLN A 354 -0.51 0.03 13.77
CA GLN A 354 -1.04 -0.22 15.11
C GLN A 354 -2.54 -0.53 15.09
N PHE A 355 -3.31 0.03 14.15
CA PHE A 355 -4.77 -0.19 14.07
C PHE A 355 -5.16 -1.40 13.20
N GLY A 356 -4.28 -1.78 12.28
CA GLY A 356 -4.46 -2.87 11.37
C GLY A 356 -3.43 -2.84 10.24
N ASP A 357 -2.94 -4.02 9.87
CA ASP A 357 -2.05 -4.19 8.73
C ASP A 357 -2.82 -4.03 7.42
N ALA A 358 -2.57 -2.94 6.68
CA ALA A 358 -3.20 -2.66 5.40
C ALA A 358 -2.63 -3.49 4.25
N PHE A 359 -1.43 -4.07 4.40
CA PHE A 359 -0.71 -4.71 3.31
C PHE A 359 -1.47 -5.89 2.69
N TRP A 360 -1.61 -5.88 1.36
CA TRP A 360 -2.18 -7.00 0.63
C TRP A 360 -1.12 -7.94 0.07
N ASN A 361 -0.89 -9.06 0.77
CA ASN A 361 -0.13 -10.16 0.18
C ASN A 361 -1.01 -11.01 -0.76
N SER A 362 -0.98 -10.65 -2.05
CA SER A 362 -1.68 -11.36 -3.13
C SER A 362 -1.32 -12.85 -3.27
N SER A 363 -0.16 -13.29 -2.77
CA SER A 363 0.25 -14.71 -2.83
C SER A 363 -0.37 -15.54 -1.70
N LYS A 364 -0.83 -14.89 -0.64
CA LYS A 364 -1.40 -15.55 0.55
C LYS A 364 -2.91 -15.40 0.65
N TYR A 365 -3.46 -14.28 0.18
CA TYR A 365 -4.88 -13.95 0.37
C TYR A 365 -5.54 -13.50 -0.93
N GLY A 366 -6.67 -14.12 -1.26
CA GLY A 366 -7.60 -13.59 -2.24
C GLY A 366 -8.28 -12.30 -1.76
N MET A 367 -8.88 -11.55 -2.70
CA MET A 367 -9.46 -10.22 -2.43
C MET A 367 -10.51 -10.22 -1.31
N VAL A 368 -11.42 -11.20 -1.33
CA VAL A 368 -12.51 -11.29 -0.33
C VAL A 368 -11.93 -11.53 1.07
N THR A 369 -11.04 -12.51 1.22
CA THR A 369 -10.38 -12.81 2.50
C THR A 369 -9.57 -11.60 2.99
N TYR A 370 -8.89 -10.90 2.08
CA TYR A 370 -8.17 -9.68 2.40
C TYR A 370 -9.11 -8.57 2.90
N LEU A 371 -10.22 -8.30 2.20
CA LEU A 371 -11.19 -7.29 2.61
C LEU A 371 -11.86 -7.64 3.95
N LEU A 372 -12.20 -8.91 4.19
CA LEU A 372 -12.70 -9.36 5.50
C LEU A 372 -11.65 -9.16 6.59
N ARG A 373 -10.36 -9.35 6.30
CA ARG A 373 -9.30 -8.99 7.26
C ARG A 373 -9.35 -7.49 7.54
N MET A 374 -9.41 -6.62 6.53
CA MET A 374 -9.49 -5.16 6.75
C MET A 374 -10.74 -4.77 7.55
N MET A 375 -11.89 -5.32 7.20
CA MET A 375 -13.16 -5.08 7.88
C MET A 375 -13.23 -5.67 9.29
N THR A 376 -12.28 -6.51 9.69
CA THR A 376 -12.14 -7.02 11.06
C THR A 376 -10.94 -6.42 11.79
N SER A 377 -10.20 -5.46 11.21
CA SER A 377 -9.21 -4.64 11.91
C SER A 377 -9.89 -3.63 12.85
N TRP A 378 -9.16 -2.94 13.72
CA TRP A 378 -9.75 -1.88 14.53
C TRP A 378 -10.14 -0.67 13.70
N ALA A 379 -9.22 -0.19 12.88
CA ALA A 379 -9.42 0.86 11.89
C ALA A 379 -8.33 0.75 10.82
N ILE A 380 -8.51 1.47 9.72
CA ILE A 380 -7.45 1.71 8.75
C ILE A 380 -7.04 3.17 8.91
N VAL A 381 -5.91 3.41 9.56
CA VAL A 381 -5.42 4.77 9.82
C VAL A 381 -4.26 5.03 8.87
N CYS A 382 -4.31 6.16 8.15
CA CYS A 382 -3.23 6.54 7.26
C CYS A 382 -3.12 8.06 7.10
N SER A 383 -1.95 8.47 6.65
CA SER A 383 -1.68 9.83 6.21
C SER A 383 -1.35 9.82 4.71
N VAL A 384 -1.88 10.83 4.02
CA VAL A 384 -1.71 11.05 2.58
C VAL A 384 -1.11 12.44 2.40
N TRP A 385 0.07 12.52 1.81
CA TRP A 385 0.74 13.78 1.49
C TRP A 385 0.72 14.00 -0.01
N TYR A 386 0.19 15.14 -0.43
CA TYR A 386 0.26 15.59 -1.82
C TYR A 386 1.54 16.42 -1.99
N LEU A 387 2.54 15.89 -2.70
CA LEU A 387 3.81 16.58 -2.91
C LEU A 387 3.71 17.56 -4.09
N PRO A 388 4.58 18.58 -4.14
CA PRO A 388 4.64 19.50 -5.27
C PRO A 388 4.74 18.77 -6.62
N PRO A 389 4.06 19.26 -7.68
CA PRO A 389 4.10 18.65 -9.00
C PRO A 389 5.52 18.64 -9.57
N MET A 390 5.84 17.59 -10.30
CA MET A 390 7.14 17.39 -10.93
C MET A 390 6.99 17.16 -12.43
N THR A 391 7.89 17.75 -13.20
CA THR A 391 8.09 17.47 -14.63
C THR A 391 9.49 16.92 -14.84
N ARG A 392 9.67 16.14 -15.91
CA ARG A 392 10.99 15.65 -16.31
C ARG A 392 11.89 16.84 -16.68
N GLN A 393 13.12 16.84 -16.17
CA GLN A 393 14.11 17.87 -16.52
C GLN A 393 14.73 17.58 -17.90
N PRO A 394 15.30 18.57 -18.61
CA PRO A 394 15.87 18.37 -19.95
C PRO A 394 16.97 17.29 -20.01
N GLU A 395 17.82 17.24 -18.98
CA GLU A 395 18.95 16.30 -18.86
C GLU A 395 18.54 14.94 -18.26
N GLU A 396 17.28 14.78 -17.87
CA GLU A 396 16.80 13.64 -17.10
C GLU A 396 16.08 12.64 -18.01
N ASP A 397 16.52 11.38 -18.01
CA ASP A 397 15.80 10.31 -18.67
C ASP A 397 14.55 9.85 -17.86
N ALA A 398 13.73 8.96 -18.43
CA ALA A 398 12.52 8.50 -17.75
C ALA A 398 12.78 7.70 -16.47
N VAL A 399 13.93 7.02 -16.38
CA VAL A 399 14.31 6.21 -15.21
C VAL A 399 14.79 7.12 -14.09
N GLN A 400 15.64 8.09 -14.39
CA GLN A 400 16.10 9.12 -13.47
C GLN A 400 14.92 9.91 -12.92
N PHE A 401 13.96 10.28 -13.78
CA PHE A 401 12.73 10.95 -13.34
C PHE A 401 11.88 10.09 -12.41
N ALA A 402 11.68 8.82 -12.76
CA ALA A 402 10.97 7.87 -11.91
C ALA A 402 11.64 7.73 -10.54
N ASN A 403 12.98 7.65 -10.51
CA ASN A 403 13.76 7.58 -9.27
C ASN A 403 13.64 8.85 -8.44
N ARG A 404 13.74 10.05 -9.04
CA ARG A 404 13.57 11.31 -8.31
C ARG A 404 12.18 11.44 -7.68
N VAL A 405 11.13 11.04 -8.40
CA VAL A 405 9.75 11.02 -7.89
C VAL A 405 9.61 9.98 -6.76
N LYS A 406 10.14 8.77 -6.96
CA LYS A 406 10.16 7.70 -5.94
C LYS A 406 10.85 8.16 -4.66
N SER A 407 12.05 8.74 -4.76
CA SER A 407 12.82 9.22 -3.60
C SER A 407 12.10 10.34 -2.86
N ALA A 408 11.38 11.22 -3.56
CA ALA A 408 10.55 12.24 -2.93
C ALA A 408 9.40 11.62 -2.12
N ILE A 409 8.69 10.64 -2.69
CA ILE A 409 7.62 9.90 -2.00
C ILE A 409 8.17 9.13 -0.80
N ALA A 410 9.28 8.41 -0.97
CA ALA A 410 9.90 7.61 0.08
C ALA A 410 10.33 8.49 1.26
N ARG A 411 10.98 9.63 0.98
CA ARG A 411 11.39 10.61 1.99
C ARG A 411 10.20 11.17 2.75
N GLN A 412 9.14 11.59 2.05
CA GLN A 412 7.95 12.17 2.69
C GLN A 412 7.20 11.14 3.54
N GLY A 413 7.12 9.90 3.09
CA GLY A 413 6.42 8.82 3.80
C GLY A 413 7.25 8.15 4.91
N GLY A 414 8.53 8.49 5.06
CA GLY A 414 9.44 7.77 5.96
C GLY A 414 9.58 6.29 5.58
N LEU A 415 9.73 6.03 4.28
CA LEU A 415 9.84 4.70 3.69
C LEU A 415 11.27 4.48 3.17
N VAL A 416 11.76 3.25 3.26
CA VAL A 416 13.06 2.88 2.67
C VAL A 416 12.95 2.91 1.14
N ASP A 417 13.84 3.66 0.49
CA ASP A 417 13.92 3.76 -0.96
C ASP A 417 14.74 2.60 -1.54
N LEU A 418 14.07 1.62 -2.17
CA LEU A 418 14.72 0.42 -2.71
C LEU A 418 14.89 0.50 -4.22
N LEU A 419 16.05 0.04 -4.71
CA LEU A 419 16.35 -0.07 -6.14
C LEU A 419 15.76 -1.34 -6.78
N TRP A 420 15.23 -2.26 -5.96
CA TRP A 420 14.75 -3.56 -6.39
C TRP A 420 13.38 -3.51 -7.05
N ASP A 421 13.19 -4.39 -8.03
CA ASP A 421 11.93 -4.57 -8.72
C ASP A 421 10.95 -5.40 -7.89
N GLY A 422 9.70 -4.95 -7.77
CA GLY A 422 8.65 -5.68 -7.07
C GLY A 422 8.35 -7.08 -7.65
N GLY A 423 8.73 -7.35 -8.90
CA GLY A 423 8.64 -8.66 -9.55
C GLY A 423 9.47 -9.76 -8.88
N LEU A 424 10.52 -9.39 -8.11
CA LEU A 424 11.32 -10.33 -7.33
C LEU A 424 10.54 -11.08 -6.25
N LYS A 425 9.29 -10.66 -5.98
CA LYS A 425 8.33 -11.45 -5.19
C LYS A 425 8.08 -12.86 -5.76
N ARG A 426 8.17 -13.01 -7.09
CA ARG A 426 7.75 -14.23 -7.82
C ARG A 426 8.83 -14.73 -8.77
N GLU A 427 9.69 -13.84 -9.24
CA GLU A 427 10.74 -14.12 -10.22
C GLU A 427 12.10 -14.19 -9.53
N LYS A 428 13.03 -14.93 -10.14
CA LYS A 428 14.44 -14.89 -9.73
C LYS A 428 15.08 -13.58 -10.17
N VAL A 429 16.19 -13.23 -9.52
CA VAL A 429 17.06 -12.14 -9.99
C VAL A 429 17.48 -12.43 -11.43
N LYS A 430 17.43 -11.40 -12.28
CA LYS A 430 17.82 -11.53 -13.70
C LYS A 430 19.29 -11.89 -13.81
N ASP A 431 19.63 -12.74 -14.78
CA ASP A 431 21.01 -13.16 -15.03
C ASP A 431 21.95 -11.98 -15.29
N ALA A 432 21.46 -10.89 -15.90
CA ALA A 432 22.24 -9.67 -16.11
C ALA A 432 22.86 -9.07 -14.83
N PHE A 433 22.17 -9.12 -13.67
CA PHE A 433 22.73 -8.64 -12.41
C PHE A 433 23.81 -9.56 -11.87
N LYS A 434 23.66 -10.87 -12.10
CA LYS A 434 24.69 -11.86 -11.77
C LYS A 434 25.92 -11.65 -12.65
N GLU A 435 25.73 -11.45 -13.94
CA GLU A 435 26.79 -11.15 -14.90
C GLU A 435 27.52 -9.84 -14.57
N GLU A 436 26.81 -8.82 -14.07
CA GLU A 436 27.42 -7.56 -13.64
C GLU A 436 28.37 -7.77 -12.46
N GLN A 437 27.97 -8.53 -11.44
CA GLN A 437 28.85 -8.89 -10.32
C GLN A 437 30.06 -9.72 -10.79
N GLN A 438 29.84 -10.65 -11.71
CA GLN A 438 30.93 -11.43 -12.32
C GLN A 438 31.89 -10.54 -13.11
N LYS A 439 31.39 -9.54 -13.84
CA LYS A 439 32.20 -8.56 -14.57
C LYS A 439 33.02 -7.68 -13.62
N LEU A 440 32.46 -7.22 -12.52
CA LEU A 440 33.18 -6.42 -11.51
C LEU A 440 34.36 -7.22 -10.93
N TYR A 441 34.11 -8.46 -10.52
CA TYR A 441 35.16 -9.34 -10.03
C TYR A 441 36.20 -9.70 -11.11
N SER A 442 35.74 -9.95 -12.34
CA SER A 442 36.64 -10.21 -13.47
C SER A 442 37.54 -9.01 -13.78
N LYS A 443 37.06 -7.77 -13.67
CA LYS A 443 37.88 -6.58 -13.86
C LYS A 443 39.00 -6.49 -12.82
N MET A 444 38.68 -6.82 -11.57
CA MET A 444 39.66 -6.85 -10.47
C MET A 444 40.76 -7.88 -10.71
N ILE A 445 40.43 -9.07 -11.25
CA ILE A 445 41.42 -10.12 -11.51
C ILE A 445 42.15 -9.92 -12.85
N VAL A 446 41.51 -9.42 -13.91
CA VAL A 446 42.14 -9.40 -15.24
C VAL A 446 42.89 -8.08 -15.49
N GLY A 447 42.59 -7.04 -14.70
CA GLY A 447 42.99 -5.66 -14.94
C GLY A 447 42.09 -4.96 -15.97
N SER A 448 42.15 -3.64 -16.03
CA SER A 448 41.52 -2.90 -17.12
C SER A 448 42.28 -3.17 -18.43
N HIS A 449 41.60 -3.27 -19.57
CA HIS A 449 42.26 -3.49 -20.86
C HIS A 449 43.29 -2.38 -21.22
N GLU A 450 43.21 -1.22 -20.57
CA GLU A 450 44.17 -0.12 -20.74
C GLU A 450 45.53 -0.43 -20.11
N ASP A 451 45.57 -1.16 -18.98
CA ASP A 451 46.82 -1.46 -18.27
C ASP A 451 47.68 -2.51 -18.99
N ARG A 452 47.07 -3.37 -19.82
CA ARG A 452 47.79 -4.37 -20.63
C ARG A 452 48.48 -3.80 -21.88
N SER A 453 48.19 -2.55 -22.24
CA SER A 453 48.83 -1.87 -23.38
C SER A 453 50.13 -1.13 -23.01
N ARG A 454 50.50 -1.14 -21.72
CA ARG A 454 51.70 -0.50 -21.17
C ARG A 454 52.75 -1.48 -20.64
N SER A 455 52.54 -2.79 -20.79
CA SER A 455 53.50 -3.84 -20.41
C SER A 455 54.22 -4.43 -21.61
#